data_AF-A0A531JBY0-F1
#
_entry.id   AF-A0A531JBY0-F1
#
_cell.length_a   1.000
_cell.length_b   1.000
_cell.length_c   1.000
_cell.angle_alpha   90.00
_cell.angle_beta   90.00
_cell.angle_gamma   90.00
#
_symmetry.space_group_name_H-M   'P 1'
#
loop_
_entity.id
_entity.type
_entity.pdbx_description
1 polymer ?
#
loop_
_entity_poly.entity_id
_entity_poly.type
_entity_poly.pdbx_seq_one_letter_code
_entity_poly.pdbx_strand_id
1 'polypeptide(L)'
;EKTIAIPDRPGNNRLDTLENILLNPPVGLLFLIPGMNETLRVNGDARITVDAALRERLAVDGKEPQSVVLVTVKAAYMHCAKAFM
;
A
#
# COMPACT_ATOMS: atom_id res chain seq x y z
N GLU A 1 2.45 12.04 -11.58
CA GLU A 1 3.31 11.18 -10.74
C GLU A 1 2.58 9.87 -10.44
N LYS A 2 3.30 8.73 -10.31
CA LYS A 2 2.71 7.39 -10.16
C LYS A 2 2.94 6.86 -8.74
N THR A 3 2.12 7.31 -7.80
CA THR A 3 2.26 6.98 -6.36
C THR A 3 0.96 6.46 -5.80
N ILE A 4 1.03 5.39 -5.02
CA ILE A 4 -0.10 4.82 -4.29
C ILE A 4 0.05 5.21 -2.82
N ALA A 5 -1.02 5.70 -2.20
CA ALA A 5 -1.08 6.00 -0.77
C ALA A 5 -1.90 4.94 -0.04
N ILE A 6 -1.32 4.32 0.98
CA ILE A 6 -1.94 3.30 1.82
C ILE A 6 -2.04 3.86 3.24
N PRO A 7 -3.24 4.27 3.69
CA PRO A 7 -3.44 4.80 5.04
C PRO A 7 -3.31 3.68 6.08
N ASP A 8 -2.50 3.92 7.12
CA ASP A 8 -2.35 3.03 8.27
C ASP A 8 -3.55 3.20 9.21
N ARG A 9 -4.48 2.25 9.10
CA ARG A 9 -5.75 2.23 9.85
C ARG A 9 -5.68 1.25 11.01
N PRO A 10 -6.51 1.43 12.06
CA PRO A 10 -6.56 0.51 13.18
C PRO A 10 -6.73 -0.94 12.72
N GLY A 11 -5.81 -1.80 13.14
CA GLY A 11 -5.76 -3.21 12.78
C GLY A 11 -5.32 -4.05 13.97
N ASN A 12 -4.40 -4.99 13.74
CA ASN A 12 -3.79 -5.80 14.80
C ASN A 12 -2.69 -5.06 15.59
N ASN A 13 -2.51 -3.75 15.36
CA ASN A 13 -1.50 -2.88 15.99
C ASN A 13 -0.06 -3.41 15.90
N ARG A 14 0.25 -4.14 14.82
CA ARG A 14 1.60 -4.62 14.52
C ARG A 14 2.33 -3.63 13.63
N LEU A 15 3.60 -3.36 13.96
CA LEU A 15 4.44 -2.42 13.22
C LEU A 15 5.46 -3.11 12.31
N ASP A 16 5.46 -4.45 12.23
CA ASP A 16 6.48 -5.22 11.49
C ASP A 16 6.63 -4.74 10.03
N THR A 17 5.52 -4.45 9.33
CA THR A 17 5.57 -3.94 7.96
C THR A 17 6.22 -2.56 7.88
N LEU A 18 5.94 -1.68 8.86
CA LEU A 18 6.52 -0.34 8.90
C LEU A 18 8.02 -0.40 9.22
N GLU A 19 8.42 -1.24 10.18
CA GLU A 19 9.83 -1.51 10.50
C GLU A 19 10.57 -2.07 9.29
N ASN A 20 9.98 -3.03 8.59
CA ASN A 20 10.55 -3.59 7.36
C ASN A 20 10.76 -2.52 6.28
N ILE A 21 9.82 -1.59 6.10
CA ILE A 21 9.94 -0.48 5.13
C ILE A 21 11.09 0.45 5.50
N LEU A 22 11.28 0.75 6.79
CA LEU A 22 12.38 1.60 7.25
C LEU A 22 13.75 0.95 7.01
N LEU A 23 13.85 -0.37 7.14
CA LEU A 23 15.08 -1.13 6.90
C LEU A 23 15.33 -1.41 5.42
N ASN A 24 14.28 -1.71 4.66
CA ASN A 24 14.35 -2.12 3.26
C ASN A 24 13.13 -1.58 2.47
N PRO A 25 13.25 -0.42 1.82
CA PRO A 25 12.15 0.27 1.13
C PRO A 25 11.42 -0.48 -0.01
N PRO A 26 12.05 -1.39 -0.80
CA PRO A 26 11.36 -2.08 -1.88
C PRO A 26 10.16 -2.92 -1.40
N VAL A 27 8.99 -2.71 -2.02
CA VAL A 27 7.74 -3.41 -1.69
C VAL A 27 7.05 -3.97 -2.92
N GLY A 28 6.26 -5.02 -2.71
CA GLY A 28 5.29 -5.54 -3.67
C GLY A 28 3.87 -5.43 -3.11
N LEU A 29 2.96 -4.86 -3.88
CA LEU A 29 1.53 -4.85 -3.62
C LEU A 29 0.85 -5.85 -4.55
N LEU A 30 -0.10 -6.62 -4.01
CA LEU A 30 -0.93 -7.53 -4.78
C LEU A 30 -2.39 -7.12 -4.59
N PHE A 31 -3.07 -6.83 -5.70
CA PHE A 31 -4.49 -6.51 -5.72
C PHE A 31 -5.28 -7.73 -6.15
N LEU A 32 -6.15 -8.19 -5.25
CA LEU A 32 -7.14 -9.23 -5.49
C LEU A 32 -8.48 -8.53 -5.74
N ILE A 33 -8.97 -8.58 -6.98
CA ILE A 33 -10.17 -7.84 -7.38
C ILE A 33 -11.33 -8.83 -7.52
N PRO A 34 -12.39 -8.73 -6.69
CA PRO A 34 -13.56 -9.59 -6.82
C PRO A 34 -14.14 -9.56 -8.23
N GLY A 35 -14.41 -10.74 -8.80
CA GLY A 35 -14.94 -10.89 -10.16
C GLY A 35 -13.89 -10.87 -11.28
N MET A 36 -12.61 -10.69 -10.94
CA MET A 36 -11.50 -10.85 -11.89
C MET A 36 -10.73 -12.15 -11.58
N ASN A 37 -10.35 -12.87 -12.64
CA ASN A 37 -9.55 -14.08 -12.51
C ASN A 37 -8.05 -13.76 -12.42
N GLU A 38 -7.63 -12.62 -12.97
CA GLU A 38 -6.27 -12.10 -12.91
C GLU A 38 -6.01 -11.30 -11.63
N THR A 39 -4.74 -11.24 -11.23
CA THR A 39 -4.29 -10.36 -10.14
C THR A 39 -3.38 -9.26 -10.69
N LEU A 40 -3.43 -8.08 -10.09
CA LEU A 40 -2.51 -6.98 -10.42
C LEU A 40 -1.41 -6.93 -9.37
N ARG A 41 -0.15 -7.04 -9.82
CA ARG A 41 1.01 -6.82 -8.98
C ARG A 41 1.65 -5.48 -9.31
N VAL A 42 1.97 -4.73 -8.26
CA VAL A 42 2.69 -3.46 -8.34
C VAL A 42 3.96 -3.59 -7.50
N ASN A 43 5.12 -3.35 -8.10
CA ASN A 43 6.38 -3.23 -7.37
C ASN A 43 6.79 -1.75 -7.32
N GLY A 44 7.35 -1.33 -6.19
CA GLY A 44 7.78 0.04 -5.97
C GLY A 44 8.71 0.18 -4.79
N ASP A 45 9.07 1.42 -4.47
CA ASP A 45 9.71 1.76 -3.19
C ASP A 45 8.68 2.42 -2.29
N ALA A 46 8.66 2.00 -1.03
CA ALA A 46 7.82 2.55 0.02
C ALA A 46 8.58 3.55 0.88
N ARG A 47 7.86 4.56 1.35
CA ARG A 47 8.26 5.40 2.49
C ARG A 47 7.06 5.68 3.38
N ILE A 48 7.31 5.95 4.65
CA ILE A 48 6.27 6.31 5.61
C ILE A 48 6.23 7.84 5.73
N THR A 49 5.03 8.39 5.86
CA THR A 49 4.84 9.82 6.15
C THR A 49 3.74 10.02 7.19
N VAL A 50 3.86 11.12 7.93
CA VAL A 50 2.87 11.61 8.89
C VAL A 50 2.35 13.00 8.51
N ASP A 51 2.48 13.36 7.23
CA ASP A 51 2.02 14.63 6.68
C ASP A 51 0.53 14.87 7.02
N ALA A 52 0.25 15.99 7.69
CA ALA A 52 -1.07 16.27 8.23
C ALA A 52 -2.12 16.42 7.12
N ALA A 53 -1.79 17.15 6.05
CA ALA A 53 -2.72 17.40 4.95
C ALA A 53 -3.10 16.10 4.22
N LEU A 54 -2.15 15.19 4.01
CA LEU A 54 -2.41 13.89 3.41
C LEU A 54 -3.25 12.99 4.33
N ARG A 55 -2.99 13.00 5.64
CA ARG A 55 -3.75 12.22 6.62
C ARG A 55 -5.19 12.69 6.70
N GLU A 56 -5.42 14.00 6.75
CA GLU A 56 -6.75 14.62 6.69
C GLU A 56 -7.50 14.20 5.42
N ARG A 57 -6.85 14.29 4.25
CA ARG A 57 -7.42 13.86 2.97
C ARG A 57 -7.80 12.38 2.90
N LEU A 58 -7.17 11.53 3.71
CA LEU A 58 -7.41 10.08 3.76
C LEU A 58 -8.28 9.65 4.95
N ALA A 59 -8.85 10.62 5.69
CA ALA A 59 -9.75 10.35 6.79
C ALA A 59 -11.01 9.61 6.33
N VAL A 60 -11.50 8.70 7.17
CA VAL A 60 -12.80 8.03 7.00
C VAL A 60 -13.58 8.21 8.28
N ASP A 61 -14.84 8.63 8.16
CA ASP A 61 -15.71 8.94 9.30
C ASP A 61 -15.07 9.92 10.31
N GLY A 62 -14.35 10.92 9.79
CA GLY A 62 -13.64 11.91 10.59
C GLY A 62 -12.39 11.39 11.32
N LYS A 63 -11.96 10.15 11.06
CA LYS A 63 -10.77 9.54 11.68
C LYS A 63 -9.62 9.49 10.69
N GLU A 64 -8.57 10.23 11.00
CA GLU A 64 -7.31 10.20 10.25
C GLU A 64 -6.51 8.92 10.54
N PRO A 65 -5.77 8.39 9.55
CA PRO A 65 -4.78 7.35 9.80
C PRO A 65 -3.61 7.89 10.65
N GLN A 66 -2.91 7.02 11.37
CA GLN A 66 -1.74 7.43 12.17
C GLN A 66 -0.54 7.79 11.29
N SER A 67 -0.37 7.03 10.20
CA SER A 67 0.67 7.21 9.21
C SER A 67 0.14 6.85 7.82
N VAL A 68 0.90 7.18 6.77
CA VAL A 68 0.57 6.79 5.41
C VAL A 68 1.82 6.18 4.78
N VAL A 69 1.66 4.99 4.21
CA VAL A 69 2.70 4.39 3.36
C VAL A 69 2.51 4.91 1.94
N LEU A 70 3.54 5.55 1.40
CA LEU A 70 3.59 6.01 0.03
C LEU A 70 4.45 5.07 -0.79
N VAL A 71 3.88 4.48 -1.83
CA VAL A 71 4.56 3.56 -2.74
C VAL A 71 4.74 4.22 -4.09
N THR A 72 5.98 4.58 -4.42
CA THR A 72 6.35 5.07 -5.75
C THR A 72 6.45 3.89 -6.70
N VAL A 73 5.58 3.84 -7.71
CA VAL A 73 5.45 2.69 -8.61
C VAL A 73 6.65 2.60 -9.55
N LYS A 74 7.37 1.47 -9.52
CA LYS A 74 8.44 1.12 -10.46
C LYS A 74 7.93 0.27 -11.61
N ALA A 75 7.07 -0.71 -11.33
CA ALA A 75 6.50 -1.60 -12.31
C ALA A 75 5.10 -2.06 -11.89
N ALA A 76 4.22 -2.29 -12.86
CA ALA A 76 2.89 -2.85 -12.66
C ALA A 76 2.62 -3.89 -13.75
N TYR A 77 2.11 -5.05 -13.36
CA TYR A 77 1.89 -6.15 -14.28
C TYR A 77 0.69 -7.00 -13.84
N MET A 78 -0.03 -7.50 -14.84
CA MET A 78 -1.11 -8.46 -14.65
C MET A 78 -0.52 -9.87 -14.57
N HIS A 79 -0.95 -10.65 -13.59
CA HIS A 79 -0.71 -12.08 -13.53
C HIS A 79 -1.91 -12.84 -14.06
N CYS A 80 -1.65 -13.82 -14.94
CA CYS A 80 -2.67 -14.72 -15.43
C CYS A 80 -3.26 -15.55 -14.28
N ALA A 81 -4.56 -15.83 -14.34
CA ALA A 81 -5.30 -16.57 -13.32
C ALA A 81 -4.68 -17.92 -12.92
N LYS A 82 -4.02 -18.59 -13.88
CA LYS A 82 -3.32 -19.88 -13.66
C LYS A 82 -2.10 -19.77 -12.73
N ALA A 83 -1.60 -18.57 -12.42
CA ALA A 83 -0.45 -18.39 -11.54
C ALA A 83 -0.82 -18.40 -10.05
N PHE A 84 -2.11 -18.26 -9.72
CA PHE A 84 -2.62 -18.25 -8.35
C PHE A 84 -3.34 -19.56 -7.97
N MET A 85 -3.69 -20.38 -8.97
CA MET A 85 -4.48 -21.62 -8.85
C MET A 85 -3.63 -22.84 -9.16
#